data_AF-A0A2N5KI37-F1
#
_entry.id   AF-A0A2N5KI37-F1
#
_cell.length_a   1.000
_cell.length_b   1.000
_cell.length_c   1.000
_cell.angle_alpha   90.00
_cell.angle_beta   90.00
_cell.angle_gamma   90.00
#
_symmetry.space_group_name_H-M   'P 1'
#
loop_
_entity.id
_entity.type
_entity.pdbx_description
1 polymer ?
#
loop_
_entity_poly.entity_id
_entity_poly.type
_entity_poly.pdbx_seq_one_letter_code
_entity_poly.pdbx_strand_id
1 'polypeptide(L)'
;MTHEGRATGPHEAFCQPTPIHPDYAALPIQEGFDWARCLRSISATQLYLVVFRSVRRASADTNVLKEYDDAAYAEALEAGGLLHYFKGEANERRR
;
A
#
# COMPACT_ATOMS: atom_id res chain seq x y z
N MET A 1 36.52 3.84 6.57
CA MET A 1 35.69 2.63 6.42
C MET A 1 34.26 3.12 6.21
N THR A 2 33.89 3.33 4.95
CA THR A 2 32.58 3.83 4.55
C THR A 2 31.56 2.72 4.77
N HIS A 3 30.55 2.98 5.61
CA HIS A 3 29.38 2.13 5.68
C HIS A 3 28.62 2.24 4.36
N GLU A 4 28.92 1.34 3.42
CA GLU A 4 28.11 1.15 2.22
C GLU A 4 26.68 0.82 2.65
N GLY A 5 25.76 1.65 2.19
CA GLY A 5 24.35 1.54 2.48
C GLY A 5 23.84 0.15 2.13
N ARG A 6 23.31 -0.53 3.13
CA ARG A 6 22.51 -1.75 2.95
C ARG A 6 21.46 -1.41 1.89
N ALA A 7 21.52 -2.05 0.74
CA ALA A 7 20.51 -1.87 -0.30
C ALA A 7 19.16 -2.25 0.32
N THR A 8 18.36 -1.24 0.64
CA THR A 8 16.97 -1.38 1.05
C THR A 8 16.25 -2.06 -0.10
N GLY A 9 15.91 -3.34 0.07
CA GLY A 9 15.23 -4.09 -0.97
C GLY A 9 13.94 -3.36 -1.39
N PRO A 10 13.44 -3.58 -2.62
CA PRO A 10 12.25 -2.89 -3.12
C PRO A 10 11.06 -2.98 -2.15
N HIS A 11 10.92 -4.10 -1.44
CA HIS A 11 9.91 -4.29 -0.40
C HIS A 11 10.04 -3.30 0.78
N GLU A 12 11.27 -3.08 1.28
CA GLU A 12 11.54 -2.23 2.45
C GLU A 12 11.38 -0.73 2.11
N ALA A 13 11.58 -0.34 0.85
CA ALA A 13 11.36 1.02 0.38
C ALA A 13 9.87 1.41 0.35
N PHE A 14 8.96 0.45 0.19
CA PHE A 14 7.51 0.65 0.20
C PHE A 14 6.83 0.37 1.55
N CYS A 15 7.59 -0.07 2.57
CA CYS A 15 7.00 -0.46 3.84
C CYS A 15 6.28 0.70 4.56
N GLN A 16 6.60 1.97 4.29
CA GLN A 16 6.05 3.11 5.02
C GLN A 16 6.03 4.40 4.16
N PRO A 17 5.17 4.54 3.14
CA PRO A 17 4.89 5.85 2.56
C PRO A 17 4.30 6.76 3.65
N THR A 18 4.86 7.95 3.80
CA THR A 18 4.44 8.92 4.82
C THR A 18 3.51 9.94 4.19
N PRO A 19 2.34 10.23 4.80
CA PRO A 19 1.50 11.33 4.39
C PRO A 19 2.27 12.65 4.37
N ILE A 20 2.18 13.42 3.29
CA ILE A 20 2.82 14.74 3.19
C ILE A 20 1.87 15.90 3.54
N HIS A 21 0.59 15.60 3.72
CA HIS A 21 -0.44 16.57 4.12
C HIS A 21 -1.43 15.94 5.10
N PRO A 22 -2.00 16.69 6.08
CA PRO A 22 -3.03 16.17 6.98
C PRO A 22 -4.25 15.58 6.24
N ASP A 23 -4.64 16.19 5.12
CA ASP A 23 -5.75 15.75 4.28
C ASP A 23 -5.33 14.78 3.15
N TYR A 24 -4.18 14.10 3.27
CA TYR A 24 -3.63 13.22 2.23
C TYR A 24 -4.64 12.27 1.58
N ALA A 25 -5.60 11.78 2.37
CA ALA A 25 -6.60 10.81 1.94
C ALA A 25 -7.73 11.41 1.07
N ALA A 26 -7.77 12.73 0.91
CA ALA A 26 -8.63 13.45 -0.03
C ALA A 26 -7.86 13.96 -1.27
N LEU A 27 -6.53 13.85 -1.26
CA LEU A 27 -5.68 14.27 -2.38
C LEU A 27 -5.57 13.15 -3.43
N PRO A 28 -5.22 13.49 -4.70
CA PRO A 28 -4.75 12.51 -5.65
C PRO A 28 -3.65 11.64 -5.03
N ILE A 29 -3.65 10.35 -5.33
CA ILE A 29 -2.77 9.40 -4.65
C ILE A 29 -1.28 9.80 -4.79
N GLN A 30 -0.90 10.37 -5.93
CA GLN A 30 0.43 10.89 -6.24
C GLN A 30 0.87 12.08 -5.38
N GLU A 31 -0.09 12.81 -4.80
CA GLU A 31 0.11 14.03 -4.01
C GLU A 31 -0.07 13.79 -2.51
N GLY A 32 -0.64 12.65 -2.12
CA GLY A 32 -0.88 12.34 -0.70
C GLY A 32 0.36 11.90 0.07
N PHE A 33 1.37 11.35 -0.60
CA PHE A 33 2.49 10.66 0.03
C PHE A 33 3.85 11.00 -0.59
N ASP A 34 4.90 10.71 0.17
CA ASP A 34 6.30 10.92 -0.17
C ASP A 34 6.86 9.88 -1.18
N TRP A 35 6.15 9.65 -2.29
CA TRP A 35 6.50 8.62 -3.29
C TRP A 35 7.92 8.76 -3.82
N ALA A 36 8.42 9.99 -3.98
CA ALA A 36 9.79 10.23 -4.40
C ALA A 36 10.81 9.52 -3.48
N ARG A 37 10.57 9.48 -2.16
CA ARG A 37 11.43 8.74 -1.22
C ARG A 37 11.34 7.23 -1.45
N CYS A 38 10.12 6.71 -1.57
CA CYS A 38 9.87 5.28 -1.74
C CYS A 38 10.41 4.72 -3.08
N LEU A 39 10.38 5.54 -4.13
CA LEU A 39 10.73 5.13 -5.50
C LEU A 39 12.22 5.26 -5.83
N ARG A 40 13.03 5.91 -4.98
CA ARG A 40 14.44 6.22 -5.28
C ARG A 40 15.30 5.02 -5.64
N SER A 41 14.99 3.83 -5.13
CA SER A 41 15.75 2.59 -5.37
C SER A 41 15.09 1.65 -6.38
N ILE A 42 13.98 2.05 -7.00
CA ILE A 42 13.19 1.21 -7.90
C ILE A 42 13.55 1.54 -9.36
N SER A 43 14.19 0.60 -10.04
CA SER A 43 14.38 0.66 -11.49
C SER A 43 13.22 -0.03 -12.21
N ALA A 44 12.06 0.64 -12.29
CA ALA A 44 10.89 0.16 -13.03
C ALA A 44 10.47 1.16 -14.09
N THR A 45 10.07 0.68 -15.26
CA THR A 45 9.49 1.51 -16.33
C THR A 45 8.05 1.93 -16.01
N GLN A 46 7.31 1.09 -15.27
CA GLN A 46 5.94 1.38 -14.87
C GLN A 46 5.57 0.62 -13.59
N LEU A 47 4.80 1.30 -12.74
CA LEU A 47 4.24 0.75 -11.51
C LEU A 47 2.74 0.96 -11.52
N TYR A 48 2.00 -0.01 -10.98
CA TYR A 48 0.56 0.06 -10.83
C TYR A 48 0.21 0.03 -9.34
N LEU A 49 -0.73 0.89 -8.97
CA LEU A 49 -1.34 0.87 -7.64
C LEU A 49 -2.81 0.50 -7.80
N VAL A 50 -3.20 -0.61 -7.19
CA VAL A 50 -4.59 -1.06 -7.14
C VAL A 50 -5.14 -0.71 -5.77
N VAL A 51 -6.25 0.04 -5.74
CA VAL A 51 -6.89 0.50 -4.50
C VAL A 51 -8.31 -0.03 -4.44
N PHE A 52 -8.62 -0.79 -3.40
CA PHE A 52 -9.98 -1.22 -3.11
C PHE A 52 -10.58 -0.31 -2.02
N ARG A 53 -11.68 0.37 -2.35
CA ARG A 53 -12.44 1.19 -1.40
C ARG A 53 -13.87 0.68 -1.28
N SER A 54 -14.07 -0.24 -0.36
CA SER A 54 -15.35 -0.92 -0.16
C SER A 54 -16.17 -0.26 0.95
N VAL A 55 -17.48 -0.08 0.73
CA VAL A 55 -18.44 0.28 1.77
C VAL A 55 -19.03 -1.00 2.36
N ARG A 56 -18.80 -1.24 3.65
CA ARG A 56 -19.32 -2.41 4.35
C ARG A 56 -20.79 -2.18 4.72
N ARG A 57 -21.62 -3.21 4.55
CA ARG A 57 -22.99 -3.22 5.12
C ARG A 57 -22.90 -3.36 6.64
N ALA A 58 -23.90 -2.87 7.36
CA ALA A 58 -23.96 -3.02 8.82
C ALA A 58 -23.98 -4.49 9.27
N SER A 59 -24.52 -5.38 8.43
CA SER A 59 -24.59 -6.83 8.67
C SER A 59 -23.40 -7.60 8.07
N ALA A 60 -22.35 -6.93 7.62
CA ALA A 60 -21.20 -7.60 7.02
C ALA A 60 -20.42 -8.38 8.09
N ASP A 61 -20.13 -9.65 7.81
CA ASP A 61 -19.25 -10.45 8.64
C ASP A 61 -17.80 -9.99 8.43
N THR A 62 -17.21 -9.40 9.47
CA THR A 62 -15.85 -8.84 9.38
C THR A 62 -14.78 -9.92 9.34
N ASN A 63 -15.05 -11.10 9.90
CA ASN A 63 -14.10 -12.22 9.87
C ASN A 63 -13.98 -12.77 8.44
N VAL A 64 -15.13 -13.00 7.79
CA VAL A 64 -15.16 -13.46 6.39
C VAL A 64 -14.50 -12.44 5.45
N LEU A 65 -14.75 -11.14 5.66
CA LEU A 65 -14.08 -10.11 4.85
C LEU A 65 -12.56 -10.11 5.04
N LYS A 66 -12.09 -10.35 6.28
CA LYS A 66 -10.66 -10.47 6.56
C LYS A 66 -10.06 -11.70 5.89
N GLU A 67 -10.74 -12.84 5.94
CA GLU A 67 -10.30 -14.08 5.28
C GLU A 67 -10.13 -13.88 3.77
N TYR A 68 -11.07 -13.21 3.10
CA TYR A 68 -10.93 -12.90 1.68
C TYR A 68 -9.77 -11.95 1.37
N ASP A 69 -9.57 -10.93 2.21
CA ASP A 69 -8.46 -9.99 2.06
C ASP A 69 -7.09 -10.67 2.32
N ASP A 70 -7.03 -11.67 3.20
CA ASP A 70 -5.83 -12.49 3.41
C ASP A 70 -5.58 -13.45 2.24
N ALA A 71 -6.63 -14.05 1.68
CA ALA A 71 -6.51 -14.89 0.49
C ALA A 71 -6.03 -14.12 -0.75
N ALA A 72 -6.57 -12.91 -0.98
CA ALA A 72 -6.13 -12.05 -2.07
C ALA A 72 -4.64 -11.63 -1.93
N TYR A 73 -4.20 -11.36 -0.70
CA TYR A 73 -2.79 -11.08 -0.43
C TYR A 73 -1.90 -12.30 -0.72
N ALA A 74 -2.31 -13.50 -0.30
CA ALA A 74 -1.57 -14.73 -0.57
C ALA A 74 -1.44 -15.01 -2.08
N GLU A 75 -2.54 -14.86 -2.84
CA GLU A 75 -2.52 -15.01 -4.30
C GLU A 75 -1.57 -14.00 -4.96
N ALA A 76 -1.58 -12.73 -4.52
CA ALA A 76 -0.68 -11.71 -5.07
C ALA A 76 0.80 -11.99 -4.76
N LEU A 77 1.11 -12.62 -3.62
CA LEU A 77 2.46 -13.09 -3.32
C LEU A 77 2.87 -14.24 -4.24
N GLU A 78 1.99 -15.21 -4.47
CA GLU A 78 2.24 -16.38 -5.32
C GLU A 78 2.42 -16.01 -6.79
N ALA A 79 1.60 -15.07 -7.30
CA ALA A 79 1.69 -14.59 -8.69
C ALA A 79 3.00 -13.83 -8.99
N GLY A 80 3.67 -13.31 -7.96
CA GLY A 80 4.87 -12.50 -8.09
C GLY A 80 4.61 -11.08 -8.58
N GLY A 81 5.63 -10.22 -8.48
CA GLY A 81 5.54 -8.80 -8.89
C GLY A 81 4.87 -7.87 -7.87
N LEU A 82 4.32 -8.41 -6.78
CA LEU A 82 3.85 -7.61 -5.65
C LEU A 82 5.03 -6.96 -4.92
N LEU A 83 5.09 -5.63 -4.96
CA LEU A 83 6.08 -4.87 -4.20
C LEU A 83 5.67 -4.71 -2.73
N HIS A 84 4.40 -4.40 -2.49
CA HIS A 84 3.86 -4.22 -1.15
C HIS A 84 2.34 -4.31 -1.13
N TYR A 85 1.77 -4.78 -0.01
CA TYR A 85 0.32 -4.84 0.23
C TYR A 85 -0.05 -4.02 1.46
N PHE A 86 -0.84 -2.98 1.27
CA PHE A 86 -1.32 -2.13 2.35
C PHE A 86 -2.66 -2.65 2.88
N LYS A 87 -2.67 -3.21 4.10
CA LYS A 87 -3.91 -3.58 4.79
C LYS A 87 -4.62 -2.32 5.26
N GLY A 88 -5.89 -2.18 4.88
CA GLY A 88 -6.72 -1.04 5.23
C GLY A 88 -7.64 -1.34 6.42
N GLU A 89 -7.76 -0.38 7.33
CA GLU A 89 -8.74 -0.42 8.40
C GLU A 89 -10.08 0.16 7.96
N ALA A 90 -11.18 -0.33 8.57
CA ALA A 90 -12.48 0.29 8.38
C ALA A 90 -12.46 1.72 8.96
N ASN A 91 -12.97 2.67 8.19
CA ASN A 91 -13.09 4.06 8.63
C ASN A 91 -14.48 4.61 8.33
N GLU A 92 -14.75 5.79 8.86
CA GLU A 92 -15.98 6.50 8.58
C GLU A 92 -16.12 6.81 7.07
N ARG A 93 -17.37 6.80 6.59
CA ARG A 93 -17.66 7.15 5.20
C ARG A 93 -17.33 8.62 4.97
N ARG A 94 -16.27 8.87 4.21
CA ARG A 94 -15.92 10.22 3.73
C ARG A 94 -16.80 10.57 2.52
N ARG A 95 -17.31 11.81 2.48
CA ARG A 95 -18.10 12.33 1.37
C ARG A 95 -17.24 12.57 0.15
#